data_AF-Q2GA43-F1
#
_entry.id   AF-Q2GA43-F1
#
_cell.length_a   1.000
_cell.length_b   1.000
_cell.length_c   1.000
_cell.angle_alpha   90.00
_cell.angle_beta   90.00
_cell.angle_gamma   90.00
#
_symmetry.space_group_name_H-M   'P 1'
#
loop_
_entity.id
_entity.type
_entity.pdbx_description
1 polymer ?
#
loop_
_entity_poly.entity_id
_entity_poly.type
_entity_poly.pdbx_seq_one_letter_code
_entity_poly.pdbx_strand_id
1 'polypeptide(L)' 'MPDPETPQAPLAQNPVTIARRQVEALIPPEKRGPGWDRHWRELEAYADAAMEGAVGDWTVNPPRG' A
#
# COMPACT_ATOMS: atom_id res chain seq x y z
N MET A 1 21.18 -5.50 30.67
CA MET A 1 19.75 -5.73 30.40
C MET A 1 19.42 -4.94 29.14
N PRO A 2 19.39 -5.55 27.95
CA PRO A 2 18.79 -4.90 26.79
C PRO A 2 17.26 -4.87 27.00
N ASP A 3 16.63 -3.76 26.62
CA ASP A 3 15.18 -3.54 26.71
C ASP A 3 14.37 -4.65 26.00
N PRO A 4 13.17 -5.00 26.48
CA PRO A 4 12.31 -5.94 25.78
C PRO A 4 11.85 -5.27 24.49
N GLU A 5 12.46 -5.68 23.38
CA GLU A 5 11.88 -5.79 22.04
C GLU A 5 10.41 -5.41 22.00
N THR A 6 10.13 -4.11 21.83
CA THR A 6 8.81 -3.65 21.41
C THR A 6 8.46 -4.50 20.19
N PRO A 7 7.34 -5.24 20.18
CA PRO A 7 6.95 -5.99 19.00
C PRO A 7 6.88 -4.98 17.86
N GLN A 8 7.83 -5.06 16.92
CA GLN A 8 7.74 -4.33 15.67
C GLN A 8 6.40 -4.75 15.08
N ALA A 9 5.41 -3.85 15.16
CA ALA A 9 4.12 -4.07 14.53
C ALA A 9 4.42 -4.56 13.11
N PRO A 10 3.82 -5.68 12.66
CA PRO A 10 4.10 -6.20 11.33
C PRO A 10 4.00 -5.03 10.36
N LEU A 11 5.10 -4.72 9.67
CA LEU A 11 5.23 -3.56 8.80
C LEU A 11 3.92 -3.44 8.01
N ALA A 12 3.13 -2.40 8.30
CA ALA A 12 1.83 -2.25 7.71
C ALA A 12 2.03 -2.34 6.19
N GLN A 13 1.37 -3.29 5.53
CA GLN A 13 1.53 -3.47 4.09
C GLN A 13 0.89 -2.29 3.37
N ASN A 14 1.57 -1.80 2.35
CA ASN A 14 1.06 -0.72 1.52
C ASN A 14 -0.34 -1.09 0.96
N PRO A 15 -1.39 -0.31 1.28
CA PRO A 15 -2.74 -0.60 0.85
C PRO A 15 -2.88 -0.63 -0.67
N VAL A 16 -2.06 0.14 -1.40
CA VAL A 16 -2.04 0.15 -2.86
C VAL A 16 -1.51 -1.16 -3.41
N THR A 17 -0.49 -1.76 -2.81
CA THR A 17 0.00 -3.08 -3.23
C THR A 17 -1.07 -4.16 -3.05
N ILE A 18 -1.89 -4.08 -2.00
CA ILE A 18 -3.02 -4.99 -1.79
C ILE A 18 -4.06 -4.80 -2.90
N ALA A 19 -4.44 -3.55 -3.18
CA ALA A 19 -5.39 -3.21 -4.24
C ALA A 19 -4.88 -3.65 -5.62
N ARG A 20 -3.60 -3.42 -5.92
CA ARG A 20 -2.94 -3.82 -7.18
C ARG A 20 -3.13 -5.32 -7.43
N ARG A 21 -2.84 -6.16 -6.43
CA ARG A 21 -2.98 -7.62 -6.55
C ARG A 21 -4.42 -8.05 -6.84
N GLN A 22 -5.39 -7.41 -6.19
CA GLN A 22 -6.81 -7.68 -6.44
C GLN A 22 -7.21 -7.28 -7.87
N VAL A 23 -6.76 -6.11 -8.35
CA VAL A 23 -7.03 -5.67 -9.71
C VAL A 23 -6.33 -6.55 -10.73
N GLU A 24 -5.08 -6.95 -10.50
CA GLU A 24 -4.32 -7.83 -11.40
C GLU A 24 -4.93 -9.23 -11.51
N ALA A 25 -5.64 -9.70 -10.48
CA ALA A 25 -6.41 -10.94 -10.53
C ALA A 25 -7.66 -10.83 -11.43
N LEU A 26 -8.21 -9.62 -11.59
CA LEU A 26 -9.38 -9.33 -12.44
C LEU A 26 -9.00 -8.87 -13.86
N ILE A 27 -7.86 -8.21 -13.99
CA ILE A 27 -7.36 -7.58 -15.22
C ILE A 27 -6.11 -8.33 -15.69
N PRO A 28 -6.26 -9.30 -16.62
CA PRO A 28 -5.12 -9.99 -17.20
C PRO A 28 -4.23 -9.03 -17.99
N PRO A 29 -2.95 -9.39 -18.23
CA PRO A 29 -1.96 -8.53 -18.90
C PRO A 29 -2.43 -7.95 -20.24
N GLU A 30 -3.19 -8.72 -21.01
CA GLU A 30 -3.73 -8.35 -22.32
C GLU A 30 -4.68 -7.15 -22.27
N LYS A 31 -5.29 -6.89 -21.11
CA LYS A 31 -6.21 -5.77 -20.88
C LYS A 31 -5.54 -4.57 -20.20
N ARG A 32 -4.24 -4.64 -19.92
CA ARG A 32 -3.49 -3.57 -19.25
C ARG A 32 -3.05 -2.56 -20.30
N GLY A 33 -3.47 -1.30 -20.13
CA GLY A 33 -3.10 -0.22 -21.03
C GLY A 33 -1.63 0.20 -20.89
N PRO A 34 -1.12 1.02 -21.84
CA PRO A 34 0.20 1.61 -21.75
C PRO A 34 0.39 2.35 -20.40
N GLY A 35 1.51 2.11 -19.73
CA GLY A 35 1.83 2.76 -18.45
C GLY A 35 1.20 2.13 -17.20
N TRP A 36 0.49 1.00 -17.33
CA TRP A 36 -0.13 0.29 -16.20
C TRP A 36 0.82 0.08 -15.01
N ASP A 37 1.98 -0.54 -15.24
CA ASP A 37 2.94 -0.82 -14.16
C ASP A 37 3.55 0.45 -13.56
N ARG A 38 3.77 1.47 -14.39
CA ARG A 38 4.29 2.77 -13.95
C ARG A 38 3.29 3.46 -13.03
N HIS A 39 2.01 3.46 -13.40
CA HIS A 39 0.94 4.06 -12.61
C HIS A 39 0.81 3.40 -11.24
N TRP A 40 0.78 2.07 -11.18
CA TRP A 40 0.73 1.34 -9.90
C TRP A 40 1.94 1.64 -9.03
N ARG A 41 3.14 1.68 -9.63
CA ARG A 41 4.38 1.97 -8.89
C ARG A 41 4.41 3.40 -8.34
N GLU A 42 3.85 4.37 -9.06
CA GLU A 42 3.69 5.75 -8.56
C GLU A 42 2.74 5.79 -7.35
N LEU A 43 1.59 5.11 -7.43
CA LEU A 43 0.64 5.02 -6.31
C LEU A 43 1.25 4.32 -5.09
N GLU A 44 2.01 3.24 -5.30
CA GLU A 44 2.73 2.54 -4.22
C GLU A 44 3.70 3.50 -3.53
N ALA A 45 4.52 4.24 -4.29
CA ALA A 45 5.45 5.21 -3.72
C ALA A 45 4.76 6.33 -2.93
N TYR A 46 3.60 6.82 -3.39
CA TYR A 46 2.82 7.81 -2.64
C TYR A 46 2.27 7.26 -1.33
N ALA A 47 1.77 6.02 -1.34
CA ALA A 47 1.25 5.38 -0.14
C ALA A 47 2.37 5.03 0.85
N ASP A 48 3.53 4.58 0.39
CA ASP A 48 4.71 4.38 1.25
C ASP A 48 5.12 5.69 1.92
N ALA A 49 5.21 6.79 1.15
CA ALA A 49 5.53 8.11 1.69
C ALA A 49 4.48 8.59 2.72
N ALA A 50 3.20 8.28 2.52
CA ALA A 50 2.14 8.59 3.49
C ALA A 50 2.28 7.75 4.78
N MET A 51 2.58 6.46 4.65
CA MET A 51 2.78 5.55 5.77
C MET A 51 4.04 5.85 6.57
N GLU A 52 5.08 6.38 5.93
CA GLU A 52 6.29 6.90 6.56
C GLU A 52 6.06 8.25 7.25
N GLY A 53 4.84 8.80 7.20
CA GLY A 53 4.47 10.07 7.82
C GLY A 53 4.95 11.31 7.06
N ALA A 54 5.45 11.14 5.81
CA ALA A 54 5.89 12.24 4.96
C ALA A 54 4.73 12.93 4.21
N VAL A 55 3.55 12.28 4.13
CA VAL A 55 2.32 12.83 3.54
C VAL A 55 1.17 12.56 4.51
N GLY A 56 0.38 13.59 4.85
CA GLY A 56 -0.64 13.56 5.90
C GLY A 56 -1.66 12.42 5.83
N ASP A 57 -2.33 12.16 6.97
CA ASP A 57 -3.20 11.01 7.27
C ASP A 57 -4.12 10.57 6.12
N TRP A 58 -3.69 9.52 5.40
CA TRP A 58 -4.47 8.82 4.35
C TRP A 58 -5.22 7.60 4.90
N THR A 59 -5.41 7.52 6.21
CA THR A 59 -6.20 6.42 6.80
C THR A 59 -7.66 6.61 6.43
N VAL A 60 -8.08 6.04 5.29
CA VAL A 60 -9.48 5.68 5.09
C VAL A 60 -9.82 4.67 6.19
N ASN A 61 -10.32 5.18 7.32
CA ASN A 61 -10.87 4.38 8.38
C ASN A 61 -12.29 4.01 7.94
N PRO A 62 -12.57 2.79 7.43
CA PRO A 62 -13.95 2.38 7.26
C PRO A 62 -14.57 2.38 8.66
N PRO A 63 -15.77 2.98 8.86
CA PRO A 63 -16.43 2.93 10.15
C PRO A 63 -16.61 1.46 10.53
N ARG A 64 -15.89 1.01 11.56
CA ARG A 64 -16.16 -0.27 12.21
C ARG A 64 -17.32 -0.05 13.18
N GLY A 65 -18.53 -0.34 12.71
CA GLY A 65 -19.71 -0.52 13.55
C GLY A 65 -20.46 0.75 13.91
#